data_AF-A0A7J6R2X1-F1
#
_entry.id   AF-A0A7J6R2X1-F1
#
_cell.length_a   1.000
_cell.length_b   1.000
_cell.length_c   1.000
_cell.angle_alpha   90.00
_cell.angle_beta   90.00
_cell.angle_gamma   90.00
#
_symmetry.space_group_name_H-M   'P 1'
#
loop_
_entity.id
_entity.type
_entity.pdbx_description
1 polymer ?
#
loop_
_entity_poly.entity_id
_entity_poly.type
_entity_poly.pdbx_seq_one_letter_code
_entity_poly.pdbx_strand_id
1 'polypeptide(L)'
;LSKYLRSANLTEGSVGRIRIRVPWSTLLSANTTVEVEKVRIELSSLGFAERLEKAGGSLEALRAALLQDKRELIENLVRAMELKRQLDSEEVGSFTGTLLTAMINSIQISIKDVSVSFRVNDSVITVSLGEASVLSCNKDWKVGEETAVAGEWYKRCELSKLSI
;
A
#
# COMPACT_ATOMS: atom_id res chain seq x y z
N LEU A 1 -4.02 11.63 -19.82
CA LEU A 1 -3.98 10.52 -18.82
C LEU A 1 -4.30 10.96 -17.39
N SER A 2 -3.72 12.05 -16.85
CA SER A 2 -3.90 12.44 -15.43
C SER A 2 -5.36 12.72 -15.00
N LYS A 3 -6.21 13.24 -15.90
CA LYS A 3 -7.64 13.46 -15.64
C LYS A 3 -8.43 12.14 -15.50
N TYR A 4 -8.02 11.08 -16.20
CA TYR A 4 -8.69 9.77 -16.20
C TYR A 4 -8.26 8.87 -15.02
N LEU A 5 -7.03 9.03 -14.53
CA LEU A 5 -6.56 8.34 -13.32
C LEU A 5 -7.28 8.82 -12.06
N ARG A 6 -7.72 10.09 -12.01
CA ARG A 6 -8.51 10.63 -10.89
C ARG A 6 -9.94 10.09 -10.83
N SER A 7 -10.42 9.51 -11.93
CA SER A 7 -11.74 8.87 -12.07
C SER A 7 -11.67 7.33 -12.12
N ALA A 8 -10.49 6.74 -11.96
CA ALA A 8 -10.31 5.30 -12.03
C ALA A 8 -10.83 4.66 -10.74
N ASN A 9 -11.84 3.80 -10.86
CA ASN A 9 -12.32 2.97 -9.77
C ASN A 9 -11.61 1.62 -9.81
N LEU A 10 -11.18 1.12 -8.65
CA LEU A 10 -10.78 -0.28 -8.52
C LEU A 10 -12.03 -1.15 -8.69
N THR A 11 -12.08 -1.95 -9.76
CA THR A 11 -13.18 -2.89 -10.01
C THR A 11 -12.85 -4.27 -9.47
N GLU A 12 -11.61 -4.71 -9.65
CA GLU A 12 -11.12 -5.97 -9.13
C GLU A 12 -9.65 -5.84 -8.72
N GLY A 13 -9.28 -6.52 -7.65
CA GLY A 13 -7.88 -6.65 -7.23
C GLY A 13 -7.64 -8.08 -6.77
N SER A 14 -6.59 -8.70 -7.28
CA SER A 14 -6.16 -10.01 -6.80
C SER A 14 -4.66 -10.06 -6.58
N VAL A 15 -4.28 -10.86 -5.60
CA VAL A 15 -2.90 -11.15 -5.26
C VAL A 15 -2.75 -12.66 -5.25
N GLY A 16 -1.87 -13.18 -6.10
CA GLY A 16 -1.69 -14.63 -6.22
C GLY A 16 -1.00 -15.23 -5.00
N ARG A 17 0.11 -14.63 -4.55
CA ARG A 17 0.84 -15.11 -3.36
C ARG A 17 1.39 -13.95 -2.56
N ILE A 18 1.26 -14.05 -1.25
CA ILE A 18 1.95 -13.20 -0.28
C ILE A 18 2.78 -14.12 0.60
N ARG A 19 4.08 -13.84 0.72
CA ARG A 19 4.99 -14.51 1.66
C ARG A 19 5.64 -13.45 2.53
N ILE A 20 5.46 -13.60 3.84
CA ILE A 20 6.07 -12.73 4.84
C ILE A 20 7.10 -13.58 5.60
N ARG A 21 8.35 -13.15 5.65
CA ARG A 21 9.37 -13.76 6.52
C ARG A 21 9.80 -12.75 7.57
N VAL A 22 9.54 -13.10 8.83
CA VAL A 22 9.93 -12.31 9.99
C VAL A 22 11.10 -13.01 10.68
N PRO A 23 12.27 -12.36 10.83
CA PRO A 23 13.41 -12.94 11.50
C PRO A 23 13.29 -12.77 13.03
N TRP A 24 12.40 -13.53 13.67
CA TRP A 24 12.06 -13.37 15.09
C TRP A 24 13.26 -13.32 16.03
N SER A 25 14.28 -14.15 15.79
CA SER A 25 15.49 -14.24 16.61
C SER A 25 16.47 -13.08 16.40
N THR A 26 16.36 -12.35 15.29
CA THR A 26 17.30 -11.31 14.88
C THR A 26 16.58 -10.06 14.38
N LEU A 27 15.40 -9.77 14.94
CA LEU A 27 14.50 -8.72 14.45
C LEU A 27 15.10 -7.31 14.52
N LEU A 28 16.10 -7.11 15.38
CA LEU A 28 16.83 -5.84 15.53
C LEU A 28 18.01 -5.70 14.56
N SER A 29 18.43 -6.80 13.91
CA SER A 29 19.63 -6.83 13.06
C SER A 29 19.38 -7.40 11.66
N ALA A 30 18.18 -7.92 11.40
CA ALA A 30 17.77 -8.50 10.12
C ALA A 30 16.40 -7.99 9.70
N ASN A 31 16.21 -7.91 8.39
CA ASN A 31 15.06 -7.27 7.78
C ASN A 31 13.86 -8.22 7.67
N THR A 32 12.66 -7.68 7.93
CA THR A 32 11.41 -8.37 7.60
C THR A 32 11.19 -8.31 6.10
N THR A 33 11.00 -9.46 5.45
CA THR A 33 10.81 -9.51 3.99
C THR A 33 9.37 -9.83 3.64
N VAL A 34 8.81 -9.07 2.70
CA VAL A 34 7.48 -9.27 2.13
C VAL A 34 7.65 -9.49 0.63
N GLU A 35 7.31 -10.69 0.17
CA GLU A 35 7.28 -11.04 -1.24
C GLU A 35 5.82 -11.16 -1.68
N VAL A 36 5.46 -10.40 -2.71
CA VAL A 36 4.15 -10.41 -3.33
C VAL A 36 4.32 -10.84 -4.78
N GLU A 37 3.56 -11.83 -5.24
CA GLU A 37 3.63 -12.32 -6.61
C GLU A 37 2.25 -12.31 -7.27
N LYS A 38 2.24 -12.06 -8.58
CA LYS A 38 1.06 -12.10 -9.45
C LYS A 38 -0.02 -11.14 -8.96
N VAL A 39 0.34 -9.86 -8.94
CA VAL A 39 -0.59 -8.79 -8.57
C VAL A 39 -1.38 -8.38 -9.81
N ARG A 40 -2.71 -8.45 -9.74
CA ARG A 40 -3.59 -7.93 -10.78
C ARG A 40 -4.48 -6.86 -10.20
N ILE A 41 -4.51 -5.73 -10.87
CA ILE A 41 -5.36 -4.59 -10.53
C ILE A 41 -6.16 -4.25 -11.78
N GLU A 42 -7.48 -4.36 -11.68
CA GLU A 42 -8.39 -3.90 -12.72
C GLU A 42 -9.03 -2.60 -12.28
N LEU A 43 -8.84 -1.59 -13.11
CA LEU A 43 -9.38 -0.27 -12.96
C LEU A 43 -10.39 -0.02 -14.07
N SER A 44 -11.48 0.66 -13.77
CA SER A 44 -12.43 1.11 -14.78
C SER A 44 -12.85 2.56 -14.57
N SER A 45 -13.09 3.25 -15.68
CA SER A 45 -13.82 4.52 -15.67
C SER A 45 -15.35 4.32 -15.69
N LEU A 46 -15.84 3.09 -15.93
CA LEU A 46 -17.27 2.75 -15.88
C LEU A 46 -17.78 2.93 -14.44
N GLY A 47 -18.98 3.51 -14.31
CA GLY A 47 -19.56 3.89 -13.01
C GLY A 47 -19.05 5.20 -12.43
N PHE A 48 -17.97 5.82 -12.94
CA PHE A 48 -17.60 7.17 -12.50
C PHE A 48 -18.66 8.21 -12.90
N ALA A 49 -19.20 8.12 -14.11
CA ALA A 49 -20.28 8.99 -14.57
C ALA A 49 -21.54 8.83 -13.70
N GLU A 50 -21.94 7.60 -13.40
CA GLU A 50 -23.08 7.30 -12.53
C GLU A 50 -22.85 7.79 -11.08
N ARG A 51 -21.64 7.62 -10.54
CA ARG A 51 -21.30 8.12 -9.19
C ARG A 51 -21.20 9.64 -9.15
N LEU A 52 -20.68 10.26 -10.21
CA LEU A 52 -20.64 11.71 -10.36
C LEU A 52 -22.05 12.27 -10.46
N GLU A 53 -22.94 11.61 -11.22
CA GLU A 53 -24.36 11.96 -11.32
C GLU A 53 -25.08 11.78 -9.97
N LYS A 54 -24.85 10.68 -9.25
CA LYS A 54 -25.33 10.49 -7.86
C LYS A 54 -24.77 11.54 -6.89
N ALA A 55 -23.58 12.07 -7.16
CA ALA A 55 -22.98 13.19 -6.44
C ALA A 55 -23.40 14.57 -6.98
N GLY A 56 -24.49 14.64 -7.77
CA GLY A 56 -25.06 15.89 -8.28
C GLY A 56 -24.24 16.55 -9.39
N GLY A 57 -23.41 15.79 -10.11
CA GLY A 57 -22.52 16.27 -11.17
C GLY A 57 -21.26 16.98 -10.67
N SER A 58 -21.10 17.14 -9.35
CA SER A 58 -19.98 17.86 -8.76
C SER A 58 -18.81 16.95 -8.39
N LEU A 59 -17.65 17.26 -8.94
CA LEU A 59 -16.38 16.61 -8.63
C LEU A 59 -15.97 16.82 -7.16
N GLU A 60 -16.38 17.95 -6.56
CA GLU A 60 -16.13 18.27 -5.15
C GLU A 60 -17.03 17.44 -4.23
N ALA A 61 -18.31 17.26 -4.59
CA ALA A 61 -19.24 16.41 -3.84
C ALA A 61 -18.84 14.93 -3.92
N LEU A 62 -18.43 14.44 -5.09
CA LEU A 62 -17.91 13.08 -5.24
C LEU A 62 -16.64 12.87 -4.42
N ARG A 63 -15.73 13.86 -4.43
CA ARG A 63 -14.51 13.82 -3.61
C ARG A 63 -14.82 13.85 -2.13
N ALA A 64 -15.79 14.65 -1.69
CA ALA A 64 -16.23 14.70 -0.31
C ALA A 64 -16.83 13.36 0.14
N ALA A 65 -17.70 12.74 -0.67
CA ALA A 65 -18.28 11.42 -0.40
C ALA A 65 -17.20 10.33 -0.31
N LEU A 66 -16.26 10.29 -1.26
CA LEU A 66 -15.14 9.35 -1.23
C LEU A 66 -14.21 9.55 -0.03
N LEU A 67 -13.99 10.80 0.37
CA LEU A 67 -13.22 11.12 1.57
C LEU A 67 -13.98 10.78 2.85
N GLN A 68 -15.32 10.87 2.83
CA GLN A 68 -16.18 10.49 3.95
C GLN A 68 -16.18 8.97 4.14
N ASP A 69 -16.33 8.17 3.07
CA ASP A 69 -16.21 6.70 3.13
C ASP A 69 -14.82 6.28 3.66
N LYS A 70 -13.75 6.96 3.19
CA LYS A 70 -12.39 6.71 3.68
C LYS A 70 -12.23 7.14 5.14
N ARG A 71 -12.86 8.24 5.54
CA ARG A 71 -12.85 8.71 6.92
C ARG A 71 -13.59 7.75 7.83
N GLU A 72 -14.70 7.18 7.39
CA GLU A 72 -15.43 6.15 8.13
C GLU A 72 -14.61 4.86 8.26
N LEU A 73 -13.92 4.44 7.19
CA LEU A 73 -12.94 3.34 7.24
C LEU A 73 -11.79 3.63 8.22
N ILE A 74 -11.25 4.85 8.21
CA ILE A 74 -10.19 5.29 9.13
C ILE A 74 -10.73 5.35 10.56
N GLU A 75 -11.92 5.87 10.79
CA GLU A 75 -12.57 5.93 12.11
C GLU A 75 -12.87 4.52 12.63
N ASN A 76 -13.30 3.59 11.78
CA ASN A 76 -13.49 2.18 12.12
C ASN A 76 -12.15 1.47 12.41
N LEU A 77 -11.09 1.77 11.64
CA LEU A 77 -9.73 1.31 11.93
C LEU A 77 -9.21 1.87 13.25
N VAL A 78 -9.39 3.17 13.50
CA VAL A 78 -9.01 3.84 14.76
C VAL A 78 -9.78 3.25 15.92
N ARG A 79 -11.08 2.97 15.76
CA ARG A 79 -11.90 2.35 16.79
C ARG A 79 -11.51 0.89 17.04
N ALA A 80 -11.17 0.14 16.01
CA ALA A 80 -10.63 -1.22 16.14
C ALA A 80 -9.24 -1.21 16.80
N MET A 81 -8.40 -0.23 16.48
CA MET A 81 -7.11 -0.01 17.16
C MET A 81 -7.31 0.40 18.62
N GLU A 82 -8.31 1.23 18.93
CA GLU A 82 -8.63 1.67 20.29
C GLU A 82 -9.23 0.55 21.13
N LEU A 83 -10.09 -0.29 20.54
CA LEU A 83 -10.60 -1.52 21.16
C LEU A 83 -9.46 -2.52 21.40
N LYS A 84 -8.51 -2.65 20.46
CA LYS A 84 -7.27 -3.43 20.66
C LYS A 84 -6.40 -2.85 21.78
N ARG A 85 -6.26 -1.51 21.84
CA ARG A 85 -5.54 -0.79 22.90
C ARG A 85 -6.15 -1.01 24.28
N GLN A 86 -7.46 -1.19 24.38
CA GLN A 86 -8.16 -1.51 25.63
C GLN A 86 -8.07 -3.00 26.01
N LEU A 87 -7.84 -3.88 25.04
CA LEU A 87 -7.70 -5.32 25.25
C LEU A 87 -6.26 -5.73 25.61
N ASP A 88 -5.27 -4.94 25.19
CA ASP A 88 -3.89 -5.11 25.58
C ASP A 88 -3.67 -4.54 26.99
N SER A 89 -3.29 -5.39 27.96
CA SER A 89 -2.68 -4.90 29.21
C SER A 89 -1.47 -4.00 28.87
N GLU A 90 -1.15 -3.01 29.72
CA GLU A 90 -0.13 -1.98 29.45
C GLU A 90 1.23 -2.54 28.97
N GLU A 91 1.61 -3.76 29.38
CA GLU A 91 2.82 -4.45 28.93
C GLU A 91 2.72 -5.03 27.51
N VAL A 92 1.56 -5.61 27.13
CA VAL A 92 1.37 -6.27 25.82
C VAL A 92 1.21 -5.25 24.69
N GLY A 93 0.58 -4.11 24.98
CA GLY A 93 0.39 -3.02 24.01
C GLY A 93 1.70 -2.28 23.69
N SER A 94 2.55 -2.08 24.70
CA SER A 94 3.91 -1.56 24.57
C SER A 94 4.78 -2.49 23.71
N PHE A 95 4.79 -3.79 24.02
CA PHE A 95 5.56 -4.78 23.28
C PHE A 95 5.12 -4.90 21.81
N THR A 96 3.81 -4.98 21.56
CA THR A 96 3.27 -5.12 20.20
C THR A 96 3.55 -3.89 19.34
N GLY A 97 3.45 -2.68 19.91
CA GLY A 97 3.75 -1.42 19.23
C GLY A 97 5.23 -1.29 18.86
N THR A 98 6.13 -1.62 19.80
CA THR A 98 7.58 -1.64 19.55
C THR A 98 7.95 -2.68 18.49
N LEU A 99 7.34 -3.88 18.56
CA LEU A 99 7.57 -4.95 17.59
C LEU A 99 7.12 -4.57 16.17
N LEU A 100 5.91 -4.01 16.02
CA LEU A 100 5.41 -3.52 14.73
C LEU A 100 6.30 -2.41 14.17
N THR A 101 6.71 -1.47 15.00
CA THR A 101 7.60 -0.37 14.60
C THR A 101 8.94 -0.92 14.10
N ALA A 102 9.54 -1.86 14.83
CA ALA A 102 10.80 -2.50 14.42
C ALA A 102 10.66 -3.29 13.11
N MET A 103 9.54 -3.99 12.89
CA MET A 103 9.26 -4.70 11.65
C MET A 103 9.04 -3.76 10.46
N ILE A 104 8.30 -2.66 10.63
CA ILE A 104 8.01 -1.68 9.57
C ILE A 104 9.28 -0.93 9.15
N ASN A 105 10.10 -0.55 10.13
CA ASN A 105 11.34 0.19 9.86
C ASN A 105 12.30 -0.65 9.01
N SER A 106 12.43 -1.93 9.33
CA SER A 106 13.29 -2.88 8.62
C SER A 106 12.59 -3.60 7.45
N ILE A 107 11.37 -3.20 7.08
CA ILE A 107 10.61 -3.92 6.05
C ILE A 107 11.24 -3.74 4.66
N GLN A 108 11.44 -4.85 3.97
CA GLN A 108 11.78 -4.92 2.56
C GLN A 108 10.64 -5.58 1.80
N ILE A 109 10.20 -4.94 0.72
CA ILE A 109 9.07 -5.41 -0.08
C ILE A 109 9.58 -5.72 -1.49
N SER A 110 9.25 -6.88 -2.01
CA SER A 110 9.43 -7.25 -3.43
C SER A 110 8.08 -7.65 -3.99
N ILE A 111 7.71 -7.06 -5.13
CA ILE A 111 6.47 -7.33 -5.85
C ILE A 111 6.84 -7.79 -7.25
N LYS A 112 6.40 -8.97 -7.64
CA LYS A 112 6.68 -9.57 -8.96
C LYS A 112 5.40 -9.79 -9.75
N ASP A 113 5.53 -9.69 -11.07
CA ASP A 113 4.46 -9.93 -12.03
C ASP A 113 3.22 -9.08 -11.73
N VAL A 114 3.38 -7.77 -11.81
CA VAL A 114 2.29 -6.80 -11.62
C VAL A 114 1.65 -6.49 -12.97
N SER A 115 0.33 -6.57 -13.03
CA SER A 115 -0.48 -6.16 -14.17
C SER A 115 -1.57 -5.21 -13.70
N VAL A 116 -1.57 -4.00 -14.22
CA VAL A 116 -2.61 -2.98 -13.97
C VAL A 116 -3.33 -2.73 -15.28
N SER A 117 -4.58 -3.16 -15.37
CA SER A 117 -5.42 -2.96 -16.55
C SER A 117 -6.40 -1.82 -16.27
N PHE A 118 -6.44 -0.82 -17.14
CA PHE A 118 -7.39 0.28 -17.09
C PHE A 118 -8.34 0.22 -18.28
N ARG A 119 -9.61 -0.06 -18.00
CA ARG A 119 -10.68 -0.13 -19.00
C ARG A 119 -11.41 1.21 -19.10
N VAL A 120 -11.48 1.75 -20.31
CA VAL A 120 -12.27 2.92 -20.68
C VAL A 120 -13.18 2.53 -21.83
N ASN A 121 -14.48 2.36 -21.55
CA ASN A 121 -15.45 1.80 -22.50
C ASN A 121 -14.94 0.45 -23.04
N ASP A 122 -14.82 0.31 -24.37
CA ASP A 122 -14.32 -0.90 -25.04
C ASP A 122 -12.79 -0.96 -25.18
N SER A 123 -12.07 0.08 -24.73
CA SER A 123 -10.61 0.14 -24.80
C SER A 123 -9.98 -0.28 -23.47
N VAL A 124 -8.86 -1.02 -23.54
CA VAL A 124 -8.07 -1.43 -22.37
C VAL A 124 -6.63 -0.99 -22.57
N ILE A 125 -6.06 -0.35 -21.54
CA ILE A 125 -4.64 -0.03 -21.43
C ILE A 125 -4.08 -0.91 -20.31
N THR A 126 -3.00 -1.64 -20.56
CA THR A 126 -2.39 -2.52 -19.56
C THR A 126 -0.97 -2.10 -19.26
N VAL A 127 -0.73 -1.66 -18.03
CA VAL A 127 0.61 -1.41 -17.52
C VAL A 127 1.11 -2.67 -16.84
N SER A 128 2.20 -3.24 -17.34
CA SER A 128 2.84 -4.40 -16.74
C SER A 128 4.18 -4.02 -16.15
N LEU A 129 4.48 -4.53 -14.96
CA LEU A 129 5.75 -4.35 -14.27
C LEU A 129 6.26 -5.72 -13.83
N GLY A 130 7.43 -6.12 -14.32
CA GLY A 130 8.02 -7.41 -13.98
C GLY A 130 8.41 -7.49 -12.51
N GLU A 131 9.04 -6.45 -11.98
CA GLU A 131 9.45 -6.40 -10.57
C GLU A 131 9.46 -4.97 -10.02
N ALA A 132 8.96 -4.82 -8.80
CA ALA A 132 9.12 -3.65 -7.96
C ALA A 132 9.79 -4.08 -6.64
N SER A 133 10.66 -3.24 -6.09
CA SER A 133 11.14 -3.43 -4.74
C SER A 133 11.22 -2.14 -3.95
N VAL A 134 10.92 -2.22 -2.66
CA VAL A 134 11.10 -1.16 -1.67
C VAL A 134 12.10 -1.68 -0.66
N LEU A 135 13.28 -1.06 -0.64
CA LEU A 135 14.40 -1.48 0.18
C LEU A 135 14.72 -0.39 1.20
N SER A 136 14.92 -0.77 2.46
CA SER A 136 15.53 0.13 3.45
C SER A 136 16.96 0.48 3.05
N CYS A 137 17.33 1.75 3.20
CA CYS A 137 18.66 2.26 2.91
C CYS A 137 19.09 3.35 3.90
N ASN A 138 20.37 3.72 3.87
CA ASN A 138 20.87 4.89 4.59
C ASN A 138 20.69 6.19 3.80
N LYS A 139 21.13 7.31 4.39
CA LYS A 139 21.10 8.65 3.77
C LYS A 139 21.87 8.75 2.45
N ASP A 140 22.82 7.84 2.23
CA ASP A 140 23.64 7.74 1.02
C ASP A 140 23.06 6.74 -0.01
N TRP A 141 21.81 6.31 0.18
CA TRP A 141 21.07 5.38 -0.68
C TRP A 141 21.66 3.97 -0.79
N LYS A 142 22.51 3.57 0.17
CA LYS A 142 23.04 2.20 0.24
C LYS A 142 22.10 1.30 1.03
N VAL A 143 21.79 0.15 0.46
CA VAL A 143 20.89 -0.86 1.04
C VAL A 143 21.65 -1.74 2.02
N GLY A 144 21.04 -2.03 3.18
CA GLY A 144 21.61 -2.93 4.20
C GLY A 144 22.65 -2.28 5.13
N GLU A 145 23.03 -1.03 4.91
CA GLU A 145 23.93 -0.24 5.78
C GLU A 145 23.13 0.74 6.66
N GLU A 146 21.99 0.28 7.19
CA GLU A 146 21.06 1.09 7.96
C GLU A 146 21.68 1.46 9.32
N THR A 147 22.15 2.69 9.48
CA THR A 147 22.36 3.27 10.81
C THR A 147 21.04 3.88 11.24
N ALA A 148 20.42 3.32 12.28
CA ALA A 148 19.23 3.91 12.91
C ALA A 148 19.60 5.29 13.48
N VAL A 149 19.42 6.34 12.68
CA VAL A 149 19.48 7.71 13.15
C VAL A 149 18.09 8.05 13.66
N ALA A 150 17.97 8.38 14.94
CA ALA A 150 16.69 8.68 15.56
C ALA A 150 15.97 9.80 14.79
N GLY A 151 14.85 9.45 14.13
CA GLY A 151 13.95 10.39 13.47
C GLY A 151 14.00 10.42 11.94
N GLU A 152 14.94 9.74 11.27
CA GLU A 152 15.05 9.76 9.80
C GLU A 152 15.09 8.34 9.22
N TRP A 153 14.28 8.11 8.19
CA TRP A 153 14.14 6.80 7.52
C TRP A 153 14.23 6.99 6.00
N TYR A 154 15.04 6.17 5.33
CA TYR A 154 15.18 6.22 3.87
C TYR A 154 14.75 4.90 3.25
N LYS A 155 13.95 4.99 2.19
CA LYS A 155 13.51 3.84 1.37
C LYS A 155 13.88 4.09 -0.08
N ARG A 156 14.51 3.12 -0.72
CA ARG A 156 14.81 3.11 -2.14
C ARG A 156 13.79 2.25 -2.88
N CYS A 157 13.11 2.86 -3.85
CA CYS A 157 12.16 2.17 -4.71
C CYS A 157 12.82 1.85 -6.06
N GLU A 158 12.79 0.60 -6.47
CA GLU A 158 13.31 0.13 -7.74
C GLU A 158 12.19 -0.49 -8.55
N LEU A 159 12.14 -0.17 -9.84
CA LEU A 159 11.14 -0.66 -10.78
C LEU A 159 11.89 -1.23 -11.99
N SER A 160 11.56 -2.43 -12.41
CA SER A 160 12.17 -3.06 -13.58
C SER A 160 11.14 -3.66 -14.51
N LYS A 161 11.47 -3.67 -15.81
CA LYS A 161 10.62 -4.24 -16.88
C LYS A 161 9.22 -3.61 -16.92
N LEU A 162 9.18 -2.27 -16.84
CA LEU A 162 7.93 -1.51 -17.03
C LEU A 162 7.55 -1.51 -18.52
N SER A 163 6.29 -1.81 -18.81
CA SER A 163 5.69 -1.76 -20.14
C SER A 163 4.25 -1.25 -20.06
N ILE A 164 3.78 -0.62 -21.16
CA ILE A 164 2.44 -0.03 -21.31
C ILE A 164 1.87 -0.49 -22.65
#